data_AF-A0A1H1TAE9-F1
#
_entry.id   AF-A0A1H1TAE9-F1
#
_cell.length_a   1.000
_cell.length_b   1.000
_cell.length_c   1.000
_cell.angle_alpha   90.00
_cell.angle_beta   90.00
_cell.angle_gamma   90.00
#
_symmetry.space_group_name_H-M   'P 1'
#
loop_
_entity.id
_entity.type
_entity.pdbx_description
1 polymer ?
#
loop_
_entity_poly.entity_id
_entity_poly.type
_entity_poly.pdbx_seq_one_letter_code
_entity_poly.pdbx_strand_id
1 'polypeptide(L)'
;MKSEEEKIRQQQLKKVFKKNEEEAFVSSLPMKIADFFQLFDMLDEKIEDEGCDHTLKFTEQYLNKHELTSQRVIPWLNENGGYCDCEVLANIEEKFEDFK
;
A
#
# COMPACT_ATOMS: atom_id res chain seq x y z
N MET A 1 21.08 -17.64 -28.57
CA MET A 1 19.69 -17.89 -28.10
C MET A 1 19.81 -18.63 -26.78
N LYS A 2 19.14 -18.19 -25.70
CA LYS A 2 19.24 -18.86 -24.39
C LYS A 2 18.69 -20.29 -24.48
N SER A 3 19.34 -21.23 -23.80
CA SER A 3 18.86 -22.61 -23.72
C SER A 3 17.52 -22.67 -22.99
N GLU A 4 16.75 -23.74 -23.22
CA GLU A 4 15.47 -23.92 -22.54
C GLU A 4 15.65 -24.01 -21.01
N GLU A 5 16.74 -24.62 -20.55
CA GLU A 5 17.13 -24.68 -19.14
C GLU A 5 17.43 -23.29 -18.56
N GLU A 6 18.13 -22.42 -19.31
CA GLU A 6 18.41 -21.04 -18.88
C GLU A 6 17.14 -20.19 -18.76
N LYS A 7 16.16 -20.41 -19.66
CA LYS A 7 14.86 -19.72 -19.59
C LYS A 7 14.06 -20.17 -18.37
N ILE A 8 13.98 -21.49 -18.12
CA ILE A 8 13.29 -22.05 -16.95
C ILE A 8 13.92 -21.54 -15.66
N ARG A 9 15.25 -21.55 -15.56
CA ARG A 9 15.98 -21.02 -14.39
C ARG A 9 15.71 -19.54 -14.16
N GLN A 10 15.72 -18.72 -15.21
CA GLN A 10 15.40 -17.29 -15.09
C GLN A 10 13.96 -17.07 -14.63
N GLN A 11 13.01 -17.86 -15.12
CA GLN A 11 11.61 -17.76 -14.70
C GLN A 11 11.45 -18.15 -13.22
N GLN A 12 12.11 -19.22 -12.76
CA GLN A 12 12.10 -19.62 -11.36
C GLN A 12 12.69 -18.56 -10.44
N LEU A 13 13.85 -17.99 -10.80
CA LEU A 13 14.49 -16.93 -10.03
C LEU A 13 13.59 -15.69 -9.90
N LYS A 14 12.94 -15.27 -10.99
CA LYS A 14 11.98 -14.15 -10.97
C LYS A 14 10.79 -14.43 -10.04
N LYS A 15 10.24 -15.64 -10.05
CA LYS A 15 9.13 -16.03 -9.17
C LYS A 15 9.53 -15.99 -7.70
N VAL A 16 10.70 -16.53 -7.35
CA VAL A 16 11.20 -16.50 -5.97
C VAL A 16 11.45 -15.07 -5.51
N PHE A 17 12.03 -14.24 -6.37
CA PHE A 17 12.27 -12.83 -6.06
C PHE A 17 10.96 -12.08 -5.78
N LYS A 18 9.96 -12.18 -6.66
CA LYS A 18 8.63 -11.55 -6.46
C LYS A 18 7.98 -11.98 -5.15
N LYS A 19 7.99 -13.29 -4.86
CA LYS A 19 7.41 -13.84 -3.62
C LYS A 19 8.10 -13.28 -2.37
N ASN A 20 9.42 -13.15 -2.40
CA ASN A 20 10.17 -12.60 -1.27
C ASN A 20 9.87 -11.11 -1.06
N GLU A 21 9.67 -10.35 -2.14
CA GLU A 21 9.26 -8.94 -2.07
C GLU A 21 7.85 -8.79 -1.50
N GLU A 22 6.90 -9.60 -1.97
CA GLU A 22 5.52 -9.64 -1.45
C GLU A 22 5.51 -9.99 0.06
N GLU A 23 6.25 -11.02 0.47
CA GLU A 23 6.35 -11.40 1.89
C GLU A 23 6.97 -10.31 2.76
N ALA A 24 8.01 -9.64 2.27
CA ALA A 24 8.64 -8.52 2.98
C ALA A 24 7.68 -7.33 3.10
N PHE A 25 6.95 -7.02 2.02
CA PHE A 25 5.95 -5.96 1.99
C PHE A 25 4.84 -6.24 3.00
N VAL A 26 4.20 -7.42 2.96
CA VAL A 26 3.14 -7.81 3.89
C VAL A 26 3.62 -7.79 5.33
N SER A 27 4.85 -8.24 5.58
CA SER A 27 5.45 -8.22 6.93
C SER A 27 5.74 -6.81 7.44
N SER A 28 5.88 -5.82 6.56
CA SER A 28 6.11 -4.42 6.92
C SER A 28 4.84 -3.66 7.29
N LEU A 29 3.66 -4.19 6.96
CA LEU A 29 2.40 -3.46 7.06
C LEU A 29 2.09 -3.04 8.51
N PRO A 30 1.74 -1.77 8.74
CA PRO A 30 1.45 -1.25 10.08
C PRO A 30 0.03 -1.60 10.56
N MET A 31 -0.84 -2.07 9.66
CA MET A 31 -2.22 -2.50 9.91
C MET A 31 -2.63 -3.59 8.91
N LYS A 32 -3.81 -4.20 9.07
CA LYS A 32 -4.23 -5.31 8.21
C LYS A 32 -4.54 -4.80 6.80
N ILE A 33 -4.34 -5.65 5.80
CA ILE A 33 -4.70 -5.37 4.40
C ILE A 33 -6.17 -4.93 4.27
N ALA A 34 -7.09 -5.58 4.98
CA ALA A 34 -8.50 -5.21 4.98
C ALA A 34 -8.77 -3.80 5.54
N ASP A 35 -7.94 -3.31 6.46
CA ASP A 35 -8.06 -1.95 7.01
C ASP A 35 -7.53 -0.92 6.01
N PHE A 36 -6.55 -1.28 5.17
CA PHE A 36 -6.07 -0.45 4.06
C PHE A 36 -7.13 -0.30 2.96
N PHE A 37 -7.77 -1.38 2.53
CA PHE A 37 -8.84 -1.27 1.51
C PHE A 37 -10.00 -0.40 1.97
N GLN A 38 -10.45 -0.56 3.23
CA GLN A 38 -11.47 0.32 3.81
C GLN A 38 -11.02 1.78 3.90
N LEU A 39 -9.73 2.03 4.15
CA LEU A 39 -9.17 3.38 4.10
C LEU A 39 -9.24 3.93 2.67
N PHE A 40 -8.79 3.18 1.67
CA PHE A 40 -8.79 3.62 0.26
C PHE A 40 -10.21 3.95 -0.23
N ASP A 41 -11.17 3.06 0.00
CA ASP A 41 -12.58 3.30 -0.38
C ASP A 41 -13.12 4.59 0.24
N MET A 42 -12.80 4.85 1.52
CA MET A 42 -13.23 6.06 2.22
C MET A 42 -12.51 7.32 1.70
N LEU A 43 -11.21 7.22 1.39
CA LEU A 43 -10.45 8.34 0.83
C LEU A 43 -10.95 8.73 -0.57
N ASP A 44 -11.28 7.76 -1.42
CA ASP A 44 -11.87 8.00 -2.74
C ASP A 44 -13.17 8.83 -2.61
N GLU A 45 -14.11 8.37 -1.77
CA GLU A 45 -15.37 9.07 -1.53
C GLU A 45 -15.15 10.49 -0.97
N LYS A 46 -14.22 10.64 -0.01
CA LYS A 46 -13.95 11.93 0.64
C LYS A 46 -13.25 12.92 -0.26
N ILE A 47 -12.30 12.48 -1.07
CA ILE A 47 -11.58 13.35 -2.00
C ILE A 47 -12.48 13.75 -3.17
N GLU A 48 -13.39 12.88 -3.62
CA GLU A 48 -14.37 13.23 -4.66
C GLU A 48 -15.33 14.35 -4.18
N ASP A 49 -15.78 14.30 -2.93
CA ASP A 49 -16.72 15.28 -2.35
C ASP A 49 -16.04 16.59 -1.88
N GLU A 50 -14.96 16.47 -1.11
CA GLU A 50 -14.33 17.61 -0.41
C GLU A 50 -13.03 18.10 -1.08
N GLY A 51 -12.45 17.31 -2.00
CA GLY A 51 -11.12 17.54 -2.55
C GLY A 51 -9.99 17.15 -1.58
N CYS A 52 -8.75 17.18 -2.06
CA CYS A 52 -7.57 16.97 -1.23
C CYS A 52 -6.95 18.32 -0.82
N ASP A 53 -6.72 18.50 0.49
CA ASP A 53 -6.08 19.69 1.07
C ASP A 53 -4.56 19.53 1.26
N HIS A 54 -3.97 18.49 0.65
CA HIS A 54 -2.57 18.11 0.77
C HIS A 54 -2.12 17.76 2.19
N THR A 55 -3.04 17.31 3.04
CA THR A 55 -2.74 16.74 4.36
C THR A 55 -3.21 15.29 4.46
N LEU A 56 -2.94 14.64 5.59
CA LEU A 56 -3.45 13.30 5.93
C LEU A 56 -4.71 13.37 6.80
N LYS A 57 -5.49 14.45 6.69
CA LYS A 57 -6.64 14.74 7.56
C LYS A 57 -7.65 13.59 7.58
N PHE A 58 -8.04 13.03 6.43
CA PHE A 58 -9.00 11.95 6.38
C PHE A 58 -8.40 10.62 6.85
N THR A 59 -7.14 10.36 6.50
CA THR A 59 -6.38 9.21 7.01
C THR A 59 -6.31 9.23 8.54
N GLU A 60 -5.91 10.35 9.15
CA GLU A 60 -5.83 10.48 10.61
C GLU A 60 -7.21 10.31 11.28
N GLN A 61 -8.28 10.84 10.68
CA GLN A 61 -9.65 10.65 11.18
C GLN A 61 -10.05 9.17 11.15
N TYR A 62 -9.75 8.45 10.06
CA TYR A 62 -10.01 7.02 9.95
C TYR A 62 -9.25 6.23 11.01
N LEU A 63 -7.95 6.47 11.16
CA LEU A 63 -7.13 5.77 12.14
C LEU A 63 -7.65 5.99 13.57
N ASN A 64 -7.98 7.23 13.92
CA ASN A 64 -8.56 7.55 15.23
C ASN A 64 -9.90 6.85 15.47
N LYS A 65 -10.79 6.83 14.45
CA LYS A 65 -12.11 6.20 14.54
C LYS A 65 -12.03 4.67 14.70
N HIS A 66 -11.02 4.05 14.11
CA HIS A 66 -10.81 2.60 14.13
C HIS A 66 -9.81 2.14 15.21
N GLU A 67 -9.40 3.05 16.11
CA GLU A 67 -8.42 2.80 17.18
C GLU A 67 -7.08 2.25 16.67
N LEU A 68 -6.69 2.63 15.45
CA LEU A 68 -5.45 2.24 14.81
C LEU A 68 -4.31 3.21 15.19
N THR A 69 -3.10 2.67 15.30
CA THR A 69 -1.95 3.42 15.82
C THR A 69 -1.35 4.35 14.76
N SER A 70 -1.75 5.62 14.74
CA SER A 70 -1.20 6.65 13.84
C SER A 70 0.33 6.76 13.93
N GLN A 71 0.91 6.54 15.10
CA GLN A 71 2.37 6.58 15.31
C GLN A 71 3.14 5.50 14.53
N ARG A 72 2.45 4.46 14.04
CA ARG A 72 3.04 3.42 13.19
C ARG A 72 2.60 3.57 11.74
N VAL A 73 1.33 3.89 11.50
CA VAL A 73 0.78 3.97 10.15
C VAL A 73 1.32 5.19 9.40
N ILE A 74 1.30 6.38 10.01
CA ILE A 74 1.71 7.63 9.32
C ILE A 74 3.19 7.60 8.89
N PRO A 75 4.17 7.19 9.73
CA PRO A 75 5.54 7.05 9.26
C PRO A 75 5.70 6.06 8.13
N TRP A 76 5.01 4.91 8.19
CA TRP A 76 5.05 3.92 7.12
C TRP A 76 4.47 4.44 5.81
N LEU A 77 3.36 5.20 5.85
CA LEU A 77 2.81 5.86 4.67
C LEU A 77 3.81 6.83 4.06
N ASN A 78 4.41 7.70 4.89
CA ASN A 78 5.42 8.67 4.46
C ASN A 78 6.65 8.00 3.82
N GLU A 79 7.17 6.92 4.43
CA GLU A 79 8.28 6.13 3.88
C GLU A 79 7.94 5.50 2.52
N ASN A 80 6.65 5.30 2.26
CA ASN A 80 6.13 4.71 1.03
C ASN A 80 5.55 5.74 0.05
N GLY A 81 5.69 7.04 0.32
CA GLY A 81 5.31 8.13 -0.57
C GLY A 81 3.90 8.69 -0.37
N GLY A 82 3.21 8.35 0.73
CA GLY A 82 1.88 8.88 1.07
C GLY A 82 1.95 10.01 2.08
N TYR A 83 2.19 11.25 1.64
CA TYR A 83 2.26 12.44 2.51
C TYR A 83 0.96 13.26 2.54
N CYS A 84 0.05 13.08 1.58
CA CYS A 84 -1.36 13.52 1.60
C CYS A 84 -2.31 12.34 1.39
N ASP A 85 -3.59 12.53 1.74
CA ASP A 85 -4.66 11.58 1.43
C ASP A 85 -4.71 11.21 -0.07
N CYS A 86 -4.40 12.17 -0.95
CA CYS A 86 -4.29 11.94 -2.39
C CYS A 86 -3.15 10.99 -2.81
N GLU A 87 -2.01 11.10 -2.13
CA GLU A 87 -0.83 10.28 -2.39
C GLU A 87 -0.95 8.92 -1.74
N VAL A 88 -1.78 8.78 -0.69
CA VAL A 88 -2.14 7.46 -0.16
C VAL A 88 -2.85 6.65 -1.26
N LEU A 89 -3.83 7.22 -1.95
CA LEU A 89 -4.44 6.56 -3.11
C LEU A 89 -3.43 6.36 -4.25
N ALA A 90 -2.72 7.41 -4.66
CA ALA A 90 -1.86 7.34 -5.84
C ALA A 90 -0.64 6.40 -5.69
N ASN A 91 -0.01 6.34 -4.50
CA ASN A 91 1.26 5.65 -4.30
C ASN A 91 1.15 4.41 -3.41
N ILE A 92 0.22 4.41 -2.45
CA ILE A 92 0.07 3.31 -1.51
C ILE A 92 -0.87 2.28 -2.10
N GLU A 93 -2.04 2.65 -2.59
CA GLU A 93 -3.00 1.70 -3.17
C GLU A 93 -2.41 0.91 -4.35
N GLU A 94 -1.57 1.53 -5.18
CA GLU A 94 -0.86 0.84 -6.28
C GLU A 94 -0.06 -0.38 -5.77
N LYS A 95 0.53 -0.28 -4.56
CA LYS A 95 1.27 -1.40 -3.95
C LYS A 95 0.37 -2.55 -3.48
N PHE A 96 -0.95 -2.33 -3.43
CA PHE A 96 -1.95 -3.32 -3.03
C PHE A 96 -2.66 -3.98 -4.22
N GLU A 97 -2.32 -3.65 -5.48
CA GLU A 97 -2.98 -4.23 -6.67
C GLU A 97 -2.96 -5.77 -6.70
N ASP A 98 -1.86 -6.39 -6.27
CA ASP A 98 -1.72 -7.85 -6.21
C ASP A 98 -2.59 -8.51 -5.11
N PHE A 99 -3.25 -7.73 -4.25
CA PHE A 99 -4.07 -8.19 -3.12
C PHE A 99 -5.57 -7.92 -3.27
N LYS A 100 -6.02 -7.30 -4.37
CA LYS A 100 -7.43 -7.12 -4.73
C LYS A 100 -8.03 -8.43 -5.26
#